data_AF-A0A2N1P3S7-F1
#
_entry.id   AF-A0A2N1P3S7-F1
#
_cell.length_a   1.000
_cell.length_b   1.000
_cell.length_c   1.000
_cell.angle_alpha   90.00
_cell.angle_beta   90.00
_cell.angle_gamma   90.00
#
_symmetry.space_group_name_H-M   'P 1'
#
loop_
_entity.id
_entity.type
_entity.pdbx_description
1 polymer ?
#
loop_
_entity_poly.entity_id
_entity_poly.type
_entity_poly.pdbx_seq_one_letter_code
_entity_poly.pdbx_strand_id
1 'polypeptide(L)'
;MLFFRVFQSFGKYFAIIIGVAKEVFPFLIVLFLIIIGFAHAFFILLRSIDPDLTKYNSINSDGVINSAYTLVQIPDSNTNMFNKFSTSLLAMYLFLTGGSGSLSSWSYVEQPTMTLLFFLFTFSTVIYLMNLFIGLLNMVIVNYNKHEEFLLLKAQTS
;
A
#
# COMPACT_ATOMS: atom_id res chain seq x y z
N MET A 1 -9.22 26.34 35.13
CA MET A 1 -9.08 27.21 33.94
C MET A 1 -8.03 26.72 32.93
N LEU A 2 -6.91 26.10 33.34
CA LEU A 2 -5.93 25.48 32.42
C LEU A 2 -6.50 24.31 31.59
N PHE A 3 -7.39 23.51 32.17
CA PHE A 3 -7.99 22.34 31.50
C PHE A 3 -8.81 22.72 30.25
N PHE A 4 -9.58 23.83 30.31
CA PHE A 4 -10.35 24.32 29.16
C PHE A 4 -9.48 24.89 28.03
N ARG A 5 -8.32 25.48 28.35
CA ARG A 5 -7.36 25.99 27.35
C ARG A 5 -6.70 24.86 26.57
N VAL A 6 -6.46 23.73 27.22
CA VAL A 6 -5.97 22.50 26.59
C VAL A 6 -7.01 21.96 25.59
N PHE A 7 -8.27 21.84 25.99
CA PHE A 7 -9.36 21.43 25.07
C PHE A 7 -9.54 22.39 23.88
N GLN A 8 -9.39 23.70 24.09
CA GLN A 8 -9.48 24.68 23.02
C GLN A 8 -8.33 24.55 22.00
N SER A 9 -7.12 24.23 22.47
CA SER A 9 -5.97 23.94 21.59
C SER A 9 -6.19 22.64 20.80
N PHE A 10 -6.77 21.60 21.42
CA PHE A 10 -7.14 20.36 20.73
C PHE A 10 -8.26 20.58 19.68
N GLY A 11 -9.23 21.45 19.95
CA GLY A 11 -10.33 21.76 19.05
C GLY A 11 -9.87 22.25 17.67
N LYS A 12 -8.82 23.08 17.63
CA LYS A 12 -8.22 23.56 16.37
C LYS A 12 -7.69 22.41 15.51
N TYR A 13 -6.95 21.48 16.11
CA TYR A 13 -6.41 20.33 15.37
C TYR A 13 -7.51 19.40 14.87
N PHE A 14 -8.57 19.16 15.67
CA PHE A 14 -9.72 18.39 15.22
C PHE A 14 -10.44 19.02 14.02
N ALA A 15 -10.66 20.34 14.05
CA ALA A 15 -11.27 21.07 12.95
C ALA A 15 -10.46 20.93 11.65
N ILE A 16 -9.13 21.09 11.75
CA ILE A 16 -8.22 20.90 10.61
C ILE A 16 -8.27 19.45 10.11
N ILE A 17 -8.17 18.45 10.99
CA ILE A 17 -8.19 17.03 10.60
C ILE A 17 -9.50 16.68 9.87
N ILE A 18 -10.65 17.08 10.41
CA ILE A 18 -11.96 16.79 9.82
C ILE A 18 -12.15 17.55 8.50
N GLY A 19 -11.75 18.82 8.44
CA GLY A 19 -11.83 19.66 7.25
C GLY A 19 -10.99 19.09 6.10
N VAL A 20 -9.72 18.78 6.40
CA VAL A 20 -8.79 18.17 5.44
C VAL A 20 -9.29 16.82 4.96
N ALA A 21 -9.77 15.96 5.87
CA ALA A 21 -10.27 14.63 5.52
C ALA A 21 -11.41 14.68 4.50
N LYS A 22 -12.35 15.63 4.66
CA LYS A 22 -13.46 15.81 3.70
C LYS A 22 -12.98 16.19 2.31
N GLU A 23 -11.96 17.04 2.23
CA GLU A 23 -11.46 17.58 0.97
C GLU A 23 -10.61 16.56 0.20
N VAL A 24 -9.84 15.73 0.91
CA VAL A 24 -9.03 14.67 0.28
C VAL A 24 -9.80 13.36 0.07
N PHE A 25 -11.03 13.22 0.59
CA PHE A 25 -11.82 11.99 0.45
C PHE A 25 -12.04 11.53 -1.00
N PRO A 26 -12.35 12.42 -1.98
CA PRO A 26 -12.49 12.00 -3.37
C PRO A 26 -11.22 11.37 -3.94
N PHE A 27 -10.04 11.84 -3.51
CA PHE A 27 -8.76 11.26 -3.90
C PHE A 27 -8.63 9.80 -3.43
N LEU A 28 -9.06 9.51 -2.19
CA LEU A 28 -9.02 8.15 -1.63
C LEU A 28 -9.93 7.19 -2.41
N ILE A 29 -11.06 7.66 -2.95
CA ILE A 29 -11.92 6.85 -3.82
C ILE A 29 -11.17 6.46 -5.10
N VAL A 30 -10.50 7.41 -5.76
CA VAL A 30 -9.72 7.15 -6.97
C VAL A 30 -8.59 6.16 -6.69
N LEU A 31 -7.85 6.36 -5.60
CA LEU A 31 -6.81 5.45 -5.15
C LEU A 31 -7.36 4.03 -4.93
N PHE A 32 -8.49 3.92 -4.24
CA PHE A 32 -9.12 2.63 -3.95
C PHE A 32 -9.57 1.89 -5.23
N LEU A 33 -10.15 2.60 -6.20
CA LEU A 33 -10.53 2.02 -7.50
C LEU A 33 -9.31 1.49 -8.26
N ILE A 34 -8.19 2.23 -8.23
CA ILE A 34 -6.93 1.80 -8.84
C ILE A 34 -6.41 0.54 -8.15
N ILE A 35 -6.40 0.51 -6.81
CA ILE A 35 -5.97 -0.67 -6.04
C ILE A 35 -6.82 -1.89 -6.40
N ILE A 36 -8.14 -1.76 -6.48
CA ILE A 36 -9.04 -2.84 -6.91
C ILE A 36 -8.71 -3.30 -8.33
N GLY A 37 -8.52 -2.36 -9.26
CA GLY A 37 -8.23 -2.67 -10.66
C GLY A 37 -6.95 -3.50 -10.81
N PHE A 38 -5.88 -3.09 -10.15
CA PHE A 38 -4.63 -3.83 -10.14
C PHE A 38 -4.76 -5.16 -9.37
N ALA A 39 -5.43 -5.19 -8.22
CA ALA A 39 -5.65 -6.42 -7.46
C ALA A 39 -6.39 -7.48 -8.28
N HIS A 40 -7.35 -7.06 -9.10
CA HIS A 40 -8.09 -7.91 -10.01
C HIS A 40 -7.21 -8.39 -11.18
N ALA A 41 -6.39 -7.51 -11.76
CA ALA A 41 -5.45 -7.87 -12.83
C ALA A 41 -4.41 -8.90 -12.36
N PHE A 42 -3.79 -8.68 -11.20
CA PHE A 42 -2.86 -9.65 -10.59
C PHE A 42 -3.56 -10.95 -10.22
N PHE A 43 -4.77 -10.89 -9.67
CA PHE A 43 -5.57 -12.09 -9.35
C PHE A 43 -5.82 -12.95 -10.59
N ILE A 44 -6.28 -12.35 -11.69
CA ILE A 44 -6.50 -13.11 -12.93
C ILE A 44 -5.19 -13.70 -13.46
N LEU A 45 -4.12 -12.89 -13.48
CA LEU A 45 -2.84 -13.27 -14.05
C LEU A 45 -2.16 -14.41 -13.28
N LEU A 46 -2.18 -14.36 -11.95
CA LEU A 46 -1.37 -15.23 -11.09
C LEU A 46 -2.16 -16.34 -10.39
N ARG A 47 -3.50 -16.35 -10.48
CA ARG A 47 -4.30 -17.44 -9.88
C ARG A 47 -4.09 -18.79 -10.58
N SER A 48 -3.87 -18.79 -11.89
CA SER A 48 -3.76 -20.03 -12.69
C SER A 48 -2.32 -20.50 -12.91
N ILE A 49 -1.35 -19.80 -12.30
CA ILE A 49 0.08 -20.08 -12.46
C ILE A 49 0.59 -20.53 -11.11
N ASP A 50 1.33 -21.65 -11.10
CA ASP A 50 2.00 -22.11 -9.89
C ASP A 50 3.24 -21.23 -9.64
N PRO A 51 3.42 -20.69 -8.42
CA PRO A 51 4.62 -19.94 -8.08
C PRO A 51 5.85 -20.86 -8.06
N ASP A 52 7.03 -20.27 -8.18
CA ASP A 52 8.29 -21.00 -8.03
C ASP A 52 8.42 -21.51 -6.60
N LEU A 53 8.39 -22.84 -6.46
CA LEU A 53 8.55 -23.49 -5.17
C LEU A 53 10.03 -23.56 -4.80
N THR A 54 10.33 -23.26 -3.53
CA THR A 54 11.69 -23.38 -3.00
C THR A 54 12.11 -24.85 -3.03
N LYS A 55 13.21 -25.14 -3.73
CA LYS A 55 13.84 -26.47 -3.80
C LYS A 55 15.07 -26.50 -2.90
N TYR A 56 15.13 -27.47 -2.00
CA TYR A 56 16.29 -27.73 -1.15
C TYR A 56 17.02 -28.94 -1.71
N ASN A 57 18.31 -28.76 -2.04
CA ASN A 57 19.15 -29.88 -2.41
C ASN A 57 19.58 -30.64 -1.15
N SER A 58 19.49 -31.98 -1.18
CA SER A 58 20.06 -32.80 -0.11
C SER A 58 21.59 -32.75 -0.17
N ILE A 59 22.23 -32.62 0.98
CA ILE A 59 23.70 -32.63 1.11
C ILE A 59 24.05 -33.93 1.83
N ASN A 60 24.88 -34.76 1.20
CA ASN A 60 25.39 -35.97 1.84
C ASN A 60 26.31 -35.61 3.03
N SER A 61 26.55 -36.54 3.94
CA SER A 61 27.49 -36.35 5.07
C SER A 61 28.90 -35.95 4.63
N ASP A 62 29.25 -36.21 3.37
CA ASP A 62 30.55 -35.95 2.75
C ASP A 62 30.64 -34.52 2.14
N GLY A 63 29.57 -33.71 2.28
CA GLY A 63 29.49 -32.36 1.75
C GLY A 63 29.14 -32.27 0.25
N VAL A 64 28.96 -33.40 -0.43
CA VAL A 64 28.57 -33.46 -1.85
C VAL A 64 27.06 -33.20 -1.99
N ILE A 65 26.70 -32.26 -2.86
CA ILE A 65 25.31 -31.95 -3.20
C ILE A 65 24.74 -33.12 -4.01
N ASN A 66 23.67 -33.72 -3.50
CA ASN A 66 22.98 -34.81 -4.16
C ASN A 66 21.74 -34.30 -4.89
N SER A 67 21.88 -34.04 -6.19
CA SER A 67 20.81 -33.56 -7.07
C SER A 67 19.72 -34.62 -7.34
N ALA A 68 19.92 -35.88 -6.95
CA ALA A 68 18.90 -36.93 -7.07
C ALA A 68 17.78 -36.80 -6.02
N TYR A 69 18.02 -36.10 -4.90
CA TYR A 69 17.04 -35.91 -3.83
C TYR A 69 16.85 -34.42 -3.56
N THR A 70 15.96 -33.80 -4.32
CA THR A 70 15.50 -32.42 -4.07
C THR A 70 14.22 -32.43 -3.25
N LEU A 71 14.26 -31.85 -2.05
CA LEU A 71 13.07 -31.59 -1.24
C LEU A 71 12.38 -30.33 -1.79
N VAL A 72 11.11 -30.44 -2.17
CA VAL A 72 10.31 -29.29 -2.62
C VAL A 72 9.45 -28.83 -1.46
N GLN A 73 9.48 -27.54 -1.15
CA GLN A 73 8.57 -26.96 -0.15
C GLN A 73 7.13 -27.14 -0.64
N ILE A 74 6.25 -27.70 0.19
CA ILE A 74 4.83 -27.80 -0.14
C ILE A 74 4.24 -26.37 -0.06
N PRO A 75 3.54 -25.89 -1.11
CA PRO A 75 3.00 -24.56 -1.11
C PRO A 75 1.89 -24.46 -0.06
N ASP A 76 1.96 -23.44 0.78
CA ASP A 76 0.91 -23.10 1.73
C ASP A 76 -0.04 -22.04 1.14
N SER A 77 -1.07 -21.65 1.91
CA SER A 77 -2.04 -20.63 1.48
C SER A 77 -1.43 -19.24 1.28
N ASN A 78 -0.23 -18.97 1.80
CA ASN A 78 0.46 -17.68 1.72
C ASN A 78 1.49 -17.64 0.59
N THR A 79 1.87 -18.81 0.05
CA THR A 79 2.87 -18.95 -1.02
C THR A 79 2.43 -18.21 -2.29
N ASN A 80 1.13 -18.22 -2.60
CA ASN A 80 0.52 -17.41 -3.66
C ASN A 80 -0.64 -16.57 -3.09
N MET A 81 -0.34 -15.32 -2.70
CA MET A 81 -1.35 -14.36 -2.23
C MET A 81 -2.34 -13.93 -3.32
N PHE A 82 -2.11 -14.26 -4.59
CA PHE A 82 -2.99 -13.92 -5.72
C PHE A 82 -3.95 -15.05 -6.09
N ASN A 83 -3.95 -16.17 -5.36
CA ASN A 83 -4.88 -17.27 -5.59
C ASN A 83 -6.33 -16.91 -5.20
N LYS A 84 -6.53 -15.98 -4.26
CA LYS A 84 -7.84 -15.43 -3.87
C LYS A 84 -7.88 -13.92 -4.08
N PHE A 85 -9.03 -13.41 -4.48
CA PHE A 85 -9.20 -11.96 -4.71
C PHE A 85 -9.04 -11.13 -3.41
N SER A 86 -9.48 -11.67 -2.27
CA SER A 86 -9.30 -10.98 -0.99
C SER A 86 -7.82 -10.83 -0.61
N THR A 87 -7.02 -11.88 -0.82
CA THR A 87 -5.58 -11.85 -0.54
C THR A 87 -4.81 -11.07 -1.59
N SER A 88 -5.29 -10.98 -2.84
CA SER A 88 -4.70 -10.12 -3.84
C SER A 88 -4.90 -8.64 -3.50
N LEU A 89 -6.07 -8.27 -2.97
CA LEU A 89 -6.32 -6.93 -2.45
C LEU A 89 -5.34 -6.57 -1.32
N LEU A 90 -5.11 -7.51 -0.39
CA LEU A 90 -4.12 -7.35 0.68
C LEU A 90 -2.70 -7.20 0.12
N ALA A 91 -2.32 -8.00 -0.87
CA ALA A 91 -1.01 -7.90 -1.52
C ALA A 91 -0.79 -6.51 -2.16
N MET A 92 -1.81 -5.95 -2.82
CA MET A 92 -1.73 -4.60 -3.38
C MET A 92 -1.62 -3.51 -2.31
N TYR A 93 -2.32 -3.67 -1.18
CA TYR A 93 -2.14 -2.78 -0.03
C TYR A 93 -0.72 -2.84 0.52
N LEU A 94 -0.12 -4.03 0.62
CA LEU A 94 1.27 -4.19 1.04
C LEU A 94 2.25 -3.55 0.05
N PHE A 95 2.03 -3.66 -1.26
CA PHE A 95 2.86 -2.94 -2.23
C PHE A 95 2.82 -1.43 -2.03
N LEU A 96 1.64 -0.87 -1.74
CA LEU A 96 1.49 0.56 -1.48
C LEU A 96 2.32 1.03 -0.26
N THR A 97 2.47 0.17 0.75
CA THR A 97 3.27 0.45 1.95
C THR A 97 4.74 0.01 1.82
N GLY A 98 5.15 -0.49 0.65
CA GLY A 98 6.53 -0.88 0.33
C GLY A 98 6.86 -2.36 0.57
N GLY A 99 5.90 -3.19 0.95
CA GLY A 99 6.09 -4.63 1.14
C GLY A 99 5.90 -5.41 -0.16
N SER A 100 6.97 -6.02 -0.69
CA SER A 100 6.95 -6.83 -1.92
C SER A 100 6.90 -8.35 -1.69
N GLY A 101 6.76 -8.80 -0.44
CA GLY A 101 6.84 -10.22 -0.06
C GLY A 101 5.87 -11.14 -0.81
N SER A 102 4.73 -10.63 -1.28
CA SER A 102 3.76 -11.36 -2.10
C SER A 102 4.30 -11.76 -3.48
N LEU A 103 5.38 -11.11 -3.96
CA LEU A 103 6.07 -11.46 -5.21
C LEU A 103 7.31 -12.33 -5.00
N SER A 104 7.67 -12.66 -3.75
CA SER A 104 8.92 -13.39 -3.47
C SER A 104 8.97 -14.78 -4.11
N SER A 105 7.81 -15.43 -4.27
CA SER A 105 7.67 -16.74 -4.93
C SER A 105 7.60 -16.66 -6.47
N TRP A 106 7.84 -15.50 -7.08
CA TRP A 106 7.64 -15.30 -8.53
C TRP A 106 8.92 -14.84 -9.22
N SER A 107 9.30 -15.51 -10.30
CA SER A 107 10.37 -15.06 -11.19
C SER A 107 9.93 -13.88 -12.06
N TYR A 108 10.58 -12.72 -11.88
CA TYR A 108 10.34 -11.51 -12.68
C TYR A 108 10.68 -11.68 -14.17
N VAL A 109 11.60 -12.59 -14.48
CA VAL A 109 12.05 -12.86 -15.86
C VAL A 109 11.06 -13.77 -16.57
N GLU A 110 10.58 -14.80 -15.87
CA GLU A 110 9.65 -15.77 -16.45
C GLU A 110 8.24 -15.21 -16.58
N GLN A 111 7.88 -14.23 -15.74
CA GLN A 111 6.57 -13.57 -15.76
C GLN A 111 6.66 -12.08 -16.12
N PRO A 112 6.99 -11.72 -17.38
CA PRO A 112 7.20 -10.33 -17.79
C PRO A 112 5.95 -9.45 -17.66
N THR A 113 4.75 -10.02 -17.88
CA THR A 113 3.48 -9.30 -17.73
C THR A 113 3.24 -8.86 -16.29
N MET A 114 3.57 -9.72 -15.32
CA MET A 114 3.47 -9.39 -13.89
C MET A 114 4.47 -8.29 -13.53
N THR A 115 5.71 -8.43 -13.98
CA THR A 115 6.77 -7.44 -13.75
C THR A 115 6.37 -6.06 -14.29
N LEU A 116 5.82 -6.01 -15.51
CA LEU A 116 5.30 -4.77 -16.09
C LEU A 116 4.15 -4.19 -15.25
N LEU A 117 3.21 -5.02 -14.83
CA LEU A 117 2.07 -4.59 -14.00
C LEU A 117 2.53 -4.04 -12.65
N PHE A 118 3.54 -4.65 -12.04
CA PHE A 118 4.14 -4.21 -10.78
C PHE A 118 4.86 -2.86 -10.93
N PHE A 119 5.63 -2.70 -12.01
CA PHE A 119 6.26 -1.43 -12.35
C PHE A 119 5.23 -0.32 -12.56
N LEU A 120 4.20 -0.57 -13.37
CA LEU A 120 3.11 0.38 -13.64
C LEU A 120 2.36 0.76 -12.36
N PHE A 121 2.08 -0.23 -11.51
CA PHE A 121 1.45 0.02 -10.22
C PHE A 121 2.30 0.94 -9.35
N THR A 122 3.59 0.64 -9.19
CA THR A 122 4.51 1.43 -8.35
C THR A 122 4.69 2.84 -8.90
N PHE A 123 4.87 2.98 -10.22
CA PHE A 123 4.97 4.29 -10.85
C PHE A 123 3.69 5.13 -10.68
N SER A 124 2.53 4.54 -10.96
CA SER A 124 1.24 5.24 -10.84
C SER A 124 0.92 5.59 -9.39
N THR A 125 1.12 4.65 -8.45
CA THR A 125 0.73 4.85 -7.06
C THR A 125 1.80 5.56 -6.25
N VAL A 126 2.96 4.94 -6.04
CA VAL A 126 4.01 5.44 -5.14
C VAL A 126 4.63 6.73 -5.67
N ILE A 127 4.98 6.77 -6.96
CA ILE A 127 5.66 7.94 -7.53
C ILE A 127 4.67 9.07 -7.84
N TYR A 128 3.53 8.77 -8.44
CA TYR A 128 2.59 9.81 -8.85
C TYR A 128 1.53 10.11 -7.80
N LEU A 129 0.64 9.16 -7.48
CA LEU A 129 -0.51 9.41 -6.61
C LEU A 129 -0.13 9.74 -5.17
N MET A 130 0.81 9.02 -4.54
CA MET A 130 1.19 9.31 -3.15
C MET A 130 1.85 10.69 -3.04
N ASN A 131 2.70 11.06 -4.00
CA ASN A 131 3.30 12.39 -4.02
C ASN A 131 2.26 13.48 -4.28
N LEU A 132 1.30 13.23 -5.19
CA LEU A 132 0.17 14.13 -5.42
C LEU A 132 -0.72 14.26 -4.17
N PHE A 133 -0.96 13.16 -3.45
CA PHE A 133 -1.73 13.13 -2.22
C PHE A 133 -1.07 13.97 -1.12
N ILE A 134 0.24 13.82 -0.93
CA ILE A 134 1.01 14.63 0.02
C ILE A 134 0.93 16.11 -0.36
N GLY A 135 1.08 16.44 -1.65
CA GLY A 135 0.93 17.81 -2.15
C GLY A 135 -0.45 18.41 -1.88
N LEU A 136 -1.52 17.64 -2.16
CA LEU A 136 -2.90 18.03 -1.87
C LEU A 136 -3.13 18.22 -0.38
N LEU A 137 -2.64 17.28 0.45
CA LEU A 137 -2.76 17.34 1.91
C LEU A 137 -2.11 18.61 2.45
N ASN A 138 -0.90 18.93 1.99
CA ASN A 138 -0.19 20.14 2.38
C ASN A 138 -0.98 21.41 1.99
N MET A 139 -1.50 21.46 0.76
CA MET A 139 -2.30 22.59 0.28
C MET A 139 -3.55 22.82 1.14
N VAL A 140 -4.30 21.77 1.43
CA VAL A 140 -5.55 21.86 2.21
C VAL A 140 -5.28 22.21 3.67
N ILE A 141 -4.25 21.63 4.29
CA ILE A 141 -3.85 21.97 5.67
C ILE A 141 -3.53 23.46 5.79
N VAL A 142 -2.75 24.01 4.85
CA VAL A 142 -2.40 25.44 4.84
C VAL A 142 -3.65 26.31 4.71
N ASN A 143 -4.63 25.91 3.89
CA ASN A 143 -5.86 26.65 3.71
C ASN A 143 -6.72 26.69 4.99
N TYR A 144 -6.94 25.54 5.64
CA TYR A 144 -7.70 25.48 6.88
C TYR A 144 -7.01 26.22 8.03
N ASN A 145 -5.68 26.16 8.13
CA ASN A 145 -4.97 26.89 9.18
C ASN A 145 -5.14 28.42 9.05
N LYS A 146 -5.10 28.97 7.83
CA LYS A 146 -5.35 30.40 7.59
C LYS A 146 -6.79 30.80 7.92
N HIS A 147 -7.76 29.95 7.56
CA HIS A 147 -9.16 30.22 7.83
C HIS A 147 -9.45 30.26 9.34
N GLU A 148 -8.93 29.29 10.09
CA GLU A 148 -9.06 29.26 11.56
C GLU A 148 -8.38 30.47 12.23
N GLU A 149 -7.19 30.86 11.78
CA GLU A 149 -6.50 32.06 12.28
C GLU A 149 -7.35 33.33 12.05
N PHE A 150 -7.97 33.47 10.88
CA PHE A 150 -8.88 34.58 10.60
C PHE A 150 -10.10 34.61 11.52
N LEU A 151 -10.74 33.46 11.76
CA LEU A 151 -11.91 33.37 12.65
C LEU A 151 -11.56 33.70 14.10
N LEU A 152 -10.39 33.28 14.57
CA LEU A 152 -9.90 33.61 15.92
C LEU A 152 -9.64 35.12 16.06
N LEU A 153 -9.00 35.75 15.08
CA LEU A 153 -8.77 37.20 15.08
C LEU A 153 -10.08 37.99 15.13
N LYS A 154 -11.07 37.59 14.31
CA LYS A 154 -12.39 38.23 14.30
C LYS A 154 -13.10 38.13 15.66
N ALA A 155 -13.02 36.97 16.32
CA ALA A 155 -13.64 36.76 17.63
C ALA A 155 -12.94 37.51 18.78
N GLN A 156 -11.66 37.84 18.65
CA GLN A 156 -10.92 38.64 19.66
C GLN A 156 -11.14 40.14 19.52
N THR A 157 -11.54 40.61 18.33
CA THR A 157 -11.64 42.04 18.01
C THR A 157 -13.09 42.55 18.01
N SER A 158 -14.05 41.66 18.32
CA SER A 158 -15.49 41.94 18.37
C SER A 158 -16.03 41.72 19.78
#